data_AF-A0A542MFL9-F1
#
_entry.id   AF-A0A542MFL9-F1
#
_cell.length_a   1.000
_cell.length_b   1.000
_cell.length_c   1.000
_cell.angle_alpha   90.00
_cell.angle_beta   90.00
_cell.angle_gamma   90.00
#
_symmetry.space_group_name_H-M   'P 1'
#
loop_
_entity.id
_entity.type
_entity.pdbx_description
1 polymer ?
#
loop_
_entity_poly.entity_id
_entity_poly.type
_entity_poly.pdbx_seq_one_letter_code
_entity_poly.pdbx_strand_id
1 'polypeptide(L)'
;MILSGCDPCENETSQTVISPSGKLKAVVFNRSCGATTGFSTQVSVIPASESLPDEGGNTLVLGGTVPLTVAWRSDASLNLSGLGAASVFNRSSSVAGVSVSYRN
;
A
#
# COMPACT_ATOMS: atom_id res chain seq x y z
N MET A 1 -3.76 -21.34 -29.91
CA MET A 1 -3.25 -20.13 -29.24
C MET A 1 -4.00 -20.01 -27.93
N ILE A 2 -3.40 -20.41 -26.81
CA ILE A 2 -4.06 -20.32 -25.50
C ILE A 2 -3.77 -18.91 -24.99
N LEU A 3 -4.70 -17.98 -25.21
CA LEU A 3 -4.70 -16.71 -24.50
C LEU A 3 -5.18 -17.02 -23.07
N SER A 4 -4.27 -17.50 -22.23
CA SER A 4 -4.47 -17.50 -20.78
C SER A 4 -4.47 -16.04 -20.34
N GLY A 5 -5.63 -15.39 -20.47
CA GLY A 5 -5.91 -14.07 -19.95
C GLY A 5 -5.99 -14.11 -18.42
N CYS A 6 -4.85 -14.37 -17.78
CA CYS A 6 -4.58 -13.77 -16.48
C CYS A 6 -3.85 -12.48 -16.83
N ASP A 7 -4.58 -11.37 -16.99
CA ASP A 7 -3.93 -10.06 -16.95
C ASP A 7 -3.06 -10.05 -15.69
N PRO A 8 -1.73 -9.94 -15.80
CA PRO A 8 -0.89 -9.91 -14.62
C PRO A 8 -1.29 -8.68 -13.82
N CYS A 9 -1.72 -8.87 -12.57
CA CYS A 9 -1.86 -7.75 -11.67
C CYS A 9 -0.45 -7.17 -11.48
N GLU A 10 -0.26 -5.93 -11.89
CA GLU A 10 1.02 -5.25 -11.72
C GLU A 10 0.94 -4.33 -10.51
N ASN A 11 1.96 -4.40 -9.67
CA ASN A 11 2.15 -3.55 -8.50
C ASN A 11 3.25 -2.52 -8.80
N GLU A 12 2.88 -1.30 -9.16
CA GLU A 12 3.81 -0.21 -9.40
C GLU A 12 4.11 0.53 -8.09
N THR A 13 5.34 0.42 -7.58
CA THR A 13 5.72 1.10 -6.33
C THR A 13 5.87 2.60 -6.56
N SER A 14 5.04 3.39 -5.88
CA SER A 14 5.08 4.86 -5.94
C SER A 14 5.96 5.46 -4.85
N GLN A 15 5.91 4.90 -3.62
CA GLN A 15 6.69 5.38 -2.48
C GLN A 15 7.14 4.22 -1.60
N THR A 16 8.34 4.30 -1.05
CA THR A 16 8.81 3.40 0.00
C THR A 16 9.43 4.21 1.13
N VAL A 17 8.98 3.96 2.36
CA VAL A 17 9.48 4.65 3.56
C VAL A 17 9.88 3.60 4.58
N ILE A 18 11.15 3.63 4.99
CA ILE A 18 11.71 2.70 5.97
C ILE A 18 11.42 3.22 7.39
N SER A 19 11.14 2.31 8.33
CA SER A 19 10.93 2.64 9.74
C SER A 19 12.24 3.13 10.39
N PRO A 20 12.18 3.91 11.49
CA PRO A 20 13.37 4.46 12.13
C PRO A 20 14.44 3.42 12.53
N SER A 21 14.04 2.21 12.96
CA SER A 21 14.96 1.10 13.28
C SER A 21 15.46 0.34 12.05
N GLY A 22 14.91 0.59 10.86
CA GLY A 22 15.26 -0.16 9.65
C GLY A 22 14.68 -1.57 9.56
N LYS A 23 13.81 -1.99 10.49
CA LYS A 23 13.24 -3.34 10.51
C LYS A 23 12.07 -3.51 9.56
N LEU A 24 11.24 -2.47 9.42
CA LEU A 24 10.05 -2.48 8.60
C LEU A 24 10.14 -1.40 7.53
N LYS A 25 9.37 -1.55 6.46
CA LYS A 25 9.11 -0.50 5.49
C LYS A 25 7.65 -0.48 5.11
N ALA A 26 7.15 0.73 4.88
CA ALA A 26 5.84 0.98 4.32
C ALA A 26 6.01 1.27 2.84
N VAL A 27 5.34 0.50 2.00
CA VAL A 27 5.39 0.61 0.55
C VAL A 27 4.01 1.05 0.08
N VAL A 28 3.96 2.19 -0.62
CA VAL A 28 2.79 2.67 -1.35
C VAL A 28 2.96 2.26 -2.80
N PHE A 29 1.97 1.58 -3.34
CA PHE A 29 2.00 1.11 -4.71
C PHE A 29 0.62 1.21 -5.34
N ASN A 30 0.61 1.38 -6.65
CA ASN A 30 -0.58 1.37 -7.47
C ASN A 30 -0.73 -0.03 -8.05
N ARG A 31 -1.87 -0.66 -7.79
CA ARG A 31 -2.19 -1.98 -8.35
C ARG A 31 -3.20 -1.85 -9.48
N SER A 32 -2.88 -2.45 -10.62
CA SER A 32 -3.76 -2.56 -11.79
C SER A 32 -3.74 -3.97 -12.34
N CYS A 33 -4.93 -4.58 -12.50
CA CYS A 33 -5.11 -5.92 -13.05
C CYS A 33 -5.73 -5.85 -14.45
N GLY A 34 -5.17 -5.03 -15.34
CA GLY A 34 -5.62 -4.88 -16.72
C GLY A 34 -6.57 -3.71 -17.00
N ALA A 35 -6.89 -3.50 -18.28
CA ALA A 35 -7.51 -2.29 -18.83
C ALA A 35 -8.92 -1.96 -18.31
N THR A 36 -9.64 -2.95 -17.78
CA THR A 36 -11.00 -2.78 -17.25
C THR A 36 -11.04 -2.65 -15.73
N THR A 37 -9.93 -2.94 -15.04
CA THR A 37 -9.82 -2.81 -13.59
C THR A 37 -9.20 -1.46 -13.25
N GLY A 38 -9.96 -0.57 -12.61
CA GLY A 38 -9.46 0.75 -12.21
C GLY A 38 -8.22 0.64 -11.32
N PHE A 39 -7.30 1.60 -11.46
CA PHE A 39 -6.13 1.71 -10.58
C PHE A 39 -6.57 1.79 -9.12
N SER A 40 -5.81 1.16 -8.23
CA SER A 40 -6.03 1.26 -6.79
C SER A 40 -4.72 1.62 -6.10
N THR A 41 -4.76 2.61 -5.21
CA THR A 41 -3.61 2.98 -4.40
C THR A 41 -3.63 2.13 -3.14
N GLN A 42 -2.57 1.36 -2.93
CA GLN A 42 -2.48 0.39 -1.85
C GLN A 42 -1.24 0.65 -1.00
N VAL A 43 -1.32 0.27 0.27
CA VAL A 43 -0.21 0.38 1.22
C VAL A 43 0.02 -0.97 1.85
N SER A 44 1.28 -1.39 1.87
CA SER A 44 1.73 -2.57 2.60
C SER A 44 2.84 -2.23 3.57
N VAL A 45 2.76 -2.79 4.78
CA VAL A 45 3.86 -2.79 5.74
C VAL A 45 4.48 -4.18 5.73
N ILE A 46 5.77 -4.25 5.39
CA ILE A 46 6.55 -5.48 5.27
C ILE A 46 7.93 -5.31 5.92
N PRO A 47 8.66 -6.40 6.22
CA PRO A 47 10.04 -6.32 6.63
C PRO A 47 10.90 -5.56 5.60
N ALA A 48 11.83 -4.74 6.08
CA ALA A 48 12.65 -3.90 5.19
C ALA A 48 13.49 -4.75 4.22
N SER A 49 13.88 -5.95 4.64
CA SER A 49 14.63 -6.94 3.86
C SER A 49 13.81 -7.65 2.78
N GLU A 50 12.48 -7.60 2.83
CA GLU A 50 11.60 -8.32 1.89
C GLU A 50 11.15 -7.42 0.75
N SER A 51 10.98 -7.98 -0.44
CA SER A 51 10.38 -7.27 -1.57
C SER A 51 8.86 -7.21 -1.43
N LEU A 52 8.23 -6.21 -2.05
CA LEU A 52 6.78 -6.15 -2.12
C LEU A 52 6.26 -7.43 -2.80
N PRO A 53 5.39 -8.22 -2.15
CA PRO A 53 4.80 -9.39 -2.80
C PRO A 53 3.86 -8.96 -3.92
N ASP A 54 3.62 -9.83 -4.89
CA ASP A 54 2.60 -9.64 -5.92
C ASP A 54 1.19 -9.94 -5.36
N GLU A 55 0.87 -9.26 -4.25
CA GLU A 55 -0.36 -9.42 -3.50
C GLU A 55 -0.98 -8.05 -3.21
N GLY A 56 -2.18 -8.07 -2.62
CA GLY A 56 -2.87 -6.85 -2.23
C GLY A 56 -2.24 -6.19 -1.00
N GLY A 57 -2.50 -4.89 -0.87
CA GLY A 57 -2.13 -4.07 0.28
C GLY A 57 -2.68 -4.63 1.58
N ASN A 58 -1.81 -4.92 2.55
CA ASN A 58 -2.24 -5.42 3.86
C ASN A 58 -2.73 -4.30 4.80
N THR A 59 -2.40 -3.04 4.51
CA THR A 59 -2.62 -1.91 5.42
C THR A 59 -3.78 -1.01 4.98
N LEU A 60 -3.76 -0.56 3.73
CA LEU A 60 -4.76 0.35 3.17
C LEU A 60 -4.96 0.03 1.69
N VAL A 61 -6.22 0.07 1.23
CA VAL A 61 -6.57 -0.05 -0.19
C VAL A 61 -7.57 1.05 -0.52
N LEU A 62 -7.20 1.92 -1.46
CA LEU A 62 -8.00 3.02 -1.96
C LEU A 62 -8.33 2.82 -3.43
N GLY A 63 -9.51 3.27 -3.85
CA GLY A 63 -9.88 3.37 -5.25
C GLY A 63 -9.26 4.58 -5.92
N GLY A 64 -8.69 4.36 -7.11
CA GLY A 64 -8.02 5.39 -7.90
C GLY A 64 -6.57 5.62 -7.49
N THR A 65 -5.96 6.61 -8.14
CA THR A 65 -4.61 7.10 -7.85
C THR A 65 -4.70 8.24 -6.85
N VAL A 66 -4.21 8.01 -5.63
CA VAL A 66 -4.30 8.96 -4.52
C VAL A 66 -2.89 9.29 -4.05
N PRO A 67 -2.49 10.58 -4.03
CA PRO A 67 -1.17 10.98 -3.54
C PRO A 67 -1.11 10.91 -2.01
N LEU A 68 -0.96 9.69 -1.49
CA LEU A 68 -0.80 9.45 -0.06
C LEU A 68 0.57 9.91 0.42
N THR A 69 0.59 10.50 1.61
CA THR A 69 1.82 10.79 2.34
C THR A 69 1.95 9.83 3.50
N VAL A 70 3.03 9.06 3.49
CA VAL A 70 3.36 8.06 4.49
C VAL A 70 4.54 8.53 5.33
N ALA A 71 4.40 8.50 6.65
CA ALA A 71 5.45 8.88 7.57
C ALA A 71 5.44 7.98 8.82
N TRP A 72 6.59 7.38 9.13
CA TRP A 72 6.77 6.67 10.39
C TRP A 72 6.93 7.67 11.54
N ARG A 73 6.18 7.45 12.63
CA ARG A 73 6.34 8.16 13.91
C ARG A 73 7.23 7.41 14.88
N SER A 74 7.20 6.08 14.81
CA SER A 74 8.05 5.16 15.56
C SER A 74 8.08 3.82 14.80
N ASP A 75 8.83 2.84 15.27
CA ASP A 75 8.84 1.49 14.67
C ASP A 75 7.51 0.76 14.73
N ALA A 76 6.61 1.18 15.62
CA ALA A 76 5.28 0.60 15.80
C ALA A 76 4.16 1.62 15.51
N SER A 77 4.46 2.77 14.90
CA SER A 77 3.45 3.79 14.60
C SER A 77 3.68 4.40 13.23
N LEU A 78 2.73 4.14 12.33
CA LEU A 78 2.70 4.68 10.98
C LEU A 78 1.60 5.73 10.86
N ASN A 79 1.93 6.88 10.31
CA ASN A 79 0.94 7.89 9.94
C ASN A 79 0.73 7.90 8.43
N LEU A 80 -0.53 7.80 8.03
CA LEU A 80 -0.99 7.94 6.66
C LEU A 80 -1.83 9.21 6.57
N SER A 81 -1.59 10.01 5.54
CA SER A 81 -2.30 11.27 5.30
C SER A 81 -2.54 11.50 3.81
N GLY A 82 -3.48 12.38 3.48
CA GLY A 82 -3.84 12.66 2.08
C GLY A 82 -4.87 11.69 1.48
N LEU A 83 -5.67 11.02 2.32
CA LEU A 83 -6.76 10.15 1.84
C LEU A 83 -7.86 10.98 1.14
N GLY A 84 -8.09 12.22 1.57
CA GLY A 84 -9.07 13.13 0.97
C GLY A 84 -10.45 12.50 0.85
N ALA A 85 -11.06 12.61 -0.34
CA ALA A 85 -12.35 12.00 -0.67
C ALA A 85 -12.21 10.64 -1.38
N ALA A 86 -11.05 9.99 -1.31
CA ALA A 86 -10.83 8.71 -1.97
C ALA A 86 -11.74 7.61 -1.39
N SER A 87 -12.19 6.70 -2.25
CA SER A 87 -12.96 5.53 -1.82
C SER A 87 -12.06 4.55 -1.09
N VAL A 88 -12.30 4.34 0.20
CA VAL A 88 -11.52 3.41 1.03
C VAL A 88 -12.16 2.03 0.95
N PHE A 89 -11.45 1.05 0.39
CA PHE A 89 -11.92 -0.35 0.31
C PHE A 89 -11.42 -1.19 1.48
N ASN A 90 -10.17 -0.98 1.90
CA ASN A 90 -9.59 -1.66 3.06
C ASN A 90 -8.82 -0.65 3.90
N ARG A 91 -8.99 -0.71 5.23
CA ARG A 91 -8.29 0.16 6.17
C ARG A 91 -8.04 -0.59 7.47
N SER A 92 -6.80 -0.99 7.70
CA SER A 92 -6.41 -1.59 8.96
C SER A 92 -5.91 -0.53 9.94
N SER A 93 -6.32 -0.62 11.20
CA SER A 93 -5.75 0.18 12.30
C SER A 93 -4.45 -0.41 12.85
N SER A 94 -4.11 -1.66 12.49
CA SER A 94 -2.87 -2.31 12.91
C SER A 94 -2.45 -3.43 11.96
N VAL A 95 -1.18 -3.46 11.59
CA VAL A 95 -0.58 -4.50 10.72
C VAL A 95 0.79 -4.85 11.25
N ALA A 96 1.10 -6.15 11.34
CA ALA A 96 2.44 -6.63 11.74
C ALA A 96 2.96 -6.00 13.06
N GLY A 97 2.05 -5.71 14.01
CA GLY A 97 2.40 -5.04 15.28
C GLY A 97 2.58 -3.51 15.19
N VAL A 98 2.36 -2.91 14.03
CA VAL A 98 2.40 -1.46 13.79
C VAL A 98 1.00 -0.88 13.87
N SER A 99 0.80 0.13 14.72
CA SER A 99 -0.43 0.93 14.75
C SER A 99 -0.45 1.94 13.60
N VAL A 100 -1.56 1.97 12.86
CA VAL A 100 -1.71 2.83 11.68
C VAL A 100 -2.72 3.93 11.97
N SER A 101 -2.24 5.17 11.95
CA SER A 101 -3.02 6.38 12.20
C SER A 101 -3.31 7.11 10.90
N TYR A 102 -4.58 7.38 10.64
CA TYR A 102 -5.03 8.12 9.47
C TYR A 102 -5.28 9.57 9.86
N ARG A 103 -4.59 10.50 9.20
CA ARG A 103 -4.78 11.94 9.37
C ARG A 103 -5.37 12.53 8.09
N ASN A 104 -6.24 13.51 8.23
CA ASN A 104 -6.78 14.29 7.13
C ASN A 104 -6.08 15.65 7.08
#